data_AF-A0A1H0AXP6-F1
#
_entry.id   AF-A0A1H0AXP6-F1
#
_cell.length_a   1.000
_cell.length_b   1.000
_cell.length_c   1.000
_cell.angle_alpha   90.00
_cell.angle_beta   90.00
_cell.angle_gamma   90.00
#
_symmetry.space_group_name_H-M   'P 1'
#
loop_
_entity.id
_entity.type
_entity.pdbx_description
1 polymer ?
#
loop_
_entity_poly.entity_id
_entity_poly.type
_entity_poly.pdbx_seq_one_letter_code
_entity_poly.pdbx_strand_id
1 'polypeptide(L)'
;IACSALGTRTASGNYLIDLLLANVCKQNVTRFPYEIVRLAEDIAGGLVVTAPSEKDMRDPKLGKYIDKYLCGVSGVSTEDRLKVLRLIENLCLGTAAVGYRTESMHGAGSPQAQRIMIARQGNLEMKKKLAKAIAHIDQ
;
A
#
# COMPACT_ATOMS: atom_id res chain seq x y z
N ILE A 1 12.33 12.19 -2.95
CA ILE A 1 12.38 12.58 -4.38
C ILE A 1 11.79 11.44 -5.19
N ALA A 2 10.88 11.72 -6.13
CA ALA A 2 10.32 10.69 -7.01
C ALA A 2 11.34 10.31 -8.10
N CYS A 3 11.36 9.04 -8.52
CA CYS A 3 12.27 8.56 -9.58
C CYS A 3 12.09 9.30 -10.92
N SER A 4 10.88 9.83 -11.18
CA SER A 4 10.58 10.66 -12.35
C SER A 4 11.31 12.00 -12.37
N ALA A 5 11.66 12.55 -11.20
CA ALA A 5 12.33 13.84 -11.11
C ALA A 5 13.82 13.76 -11.46
N LEU A 6 14.44 12.57 -11.40
CA LEU A 6 15.85 12.34 -11.71
C LEU A 6 16.04 11.53 -13.00
N GLY A 7 15.06 11.57 -13.90
CA GLY A 7 15.14 10.87 -15.17
C GLY A 7 16.13 11.51 -16.15
N THR A 8 16.68 10.70 -17.05
CA THR A 8 17.65 11.12 -18.07
C THR A 8 17.15 10.78 -19.47
N ARG A 9 17.49 11.62 -20.45
CA ARG A 9 17.14 11.40 -21.86
C ARG A 9 17.90 10.19 -22.43
N THR A 10 17.20 9.32 -23.16
CA THR A 10 17.79 8.18 -23.87
C THR A 10 18.29 8.59 -25.26
N ALA A 11 19.07 7.73 -25.90
CA ALA A 11 19.55 7.95 -27.27
C ALA A 11 18.41 8.13 -28.29
N SER A 12 17.27 7.44 -28.08
CA SER A 12 16.07 7.58 -28.92
C SER A 12 15.23 8.83 -28.62
N GLY A 13 15.65 9.67 -27.66
CA GLY A 13 14.95 10.89 -27.26
C GLY A 13 13.85 10.71 -26.22
N ASN A 14 13.58 9.48 -25.78
CA ASN A 14 12.68 9.20 -24.65
C ASN A 14 13.34 9.60 -23.32
N TYR A 15 12.60 9.54 -22.21
CA TYR A 15 13.16 9.73 -20.87
C TYR A 15 13.05 8.46 -20.04
N LEU A 16 14.16 8.06 -19.43
CA LEU A 16 14.24 6.95 -18.50
C LEU A 16 14.36 7.49 -17.08
N ILE A 17 13.47 7.06 -16.20
CA ILE A 17 13.46 7.42 -14.77
C ILE A 17 14.69 6.86 -14.03
N ASP A 18 15.01 7.43 -12.87
CA ASP A 18 16.10 6.89 -12.04
C ASP A 18 15.75 5.49 -11.54
N LEU A 19 16.51 4.50 -12.01
CA LEU A 19 16.21 3.09 -11.78
C LEU A 19 16.42 2.68 -10.31
N LEU A 20 17.39 3.29 -9.61
CA LEU A 20 17.65 2.95 -8.22
C LEU A 20 16.47 3.40 -7.34
N LEU A 21 16.02 4.64 -7.53
CA LEU A 21 14.86 5.19 -6.84
C LEU A 21 13.57 4.46 -7.20
N ALA A 22 13.42 3.98 -8.42
CA ALA A 22 12.28 3.16 -8.83
C ALA A 22 12.21 1.84 -8.05
N ASN A 23 13.34 1.15 -7.92
CA ASN A 23 13.42 -0.09 -7.15
C ASN A 23 13.21 0.17 -5.66
N VAL A 24 13.71 1.28 -5.11
CA VAL A 24 13.42 1.70 -3.72
C VAL A 24 11.92 1.94 -3.52
N CYS A 25 11.27 2.64 -4.46
CA CYS A 25 9.82 2.87 -4.43
C CYS A 25 9.07 1.53 -4.39
N LYS A 26 9.33 0.65 -5.35
CA LYS A 26 8.64 -0.65 -5.41
C LYS A 26 8.93 -1.51 -4.18
N GLN A 27 10.15 -1.50 -3.66
CA GLN A 27 10.50 -2.25 -2.44
C GLN A 27 9.67 -1.79 -1.23
N ASN A 28 9.39 -0.49 -1.10
CA ASN A 28 8.50 0.04 -0.06
C ASN A 28 7.03 -0.31 -0.32
N VAL A 29 6.59 -0.29 -1.58
CA VAL A 29 5.25 -0.74 -1.99
C VAL A 29 5.00 -2.21 -1.65
N THR A 30 6.04 -3.05 -1.58
CA THR A 30 5.87 -4.45 -1.11
C THR A 30 5.53 -4.56 0.38
N ARG A 31 5.58 -3.47 1.15
CA ARG A 31 5.46 -3.45 2.61
C ARG A 31 4.33 -2.55 3.11
N PHE A 32 4.34 -1.28 2.71
CA PHE A 32 3.46 -0.28 3.32
C PHE A 32 1.97 -0.50 3.08
N PRO A 33 1.50 -0.99 1.91
CA PRO A 33 0.09 -1.32 1.74
C PRO A 33 -0.43 -2.31 2.80
N TYR A 34 0.40 -3.26 3.25
CA TYR A 34 0.02 -4.22 4.29
C TYR A 34 -0.16 -3.54 5.66
N GLU A 35 0.70 -2.58 6.00
CA GLU A 35 0.57 -1.83 7.26
C GLU A 35 -0.59 -0.82 7.19
N ILE A 36 -0.80 -0.21 6.03
CA ILE A 36 -1.93 0.71 5.81
C ILE A 36 -3.26 -0.02 6.01
N VAL A 37 -3.44 -1.21 5.41
CA VAL A 37 -4.68 -1.98 5.63
C VAL A 37 -4.82 -2.46 7.06
N ARG A 38 -3.71 -2.86 7.73
CA ARG A 38 -3.75 -3.26 9.14
C ARG A 38 -4.24 -2.12 10.03
N LEU A 39 -3.77 -0.90 9.80
CA LEU A 39 -4.22 0.29 10.52
C LEU A 39 -5.67 0.67 10.17
N ALA A 40 -6.09 0.50 8.91
CA ALA A 40 -7.46 0.76 8.50
C ALA A 40 -8.45 -0.21 9.18
N GLU A 41 -8.10 -1.50 9.29
CA GLU A 41 -8.88 -2.51 10.01
C GLU A 41 -9.01 -2.16 11.51
N ASP A 42 -7.91 -1.77 12.15
CA ASP A 42 -7.86 -1.36 13.56
C ASP A 42 -8.79 -0.16 13.84
N ILE A 43 -8.69 0.89 13.02
CA ILE A 43 -9.52 2.10 13.13
C ILE A 43 -10.99 1.81 12.82
N ALA A 44 -11.28 0.97 11.83
CA ALA A 44 -12.66 0.63 11.44
C ALA A 44 -13.38 -0.22 12.49
N GLY A 45 -12.63 -1.05 13.23
CA GLY A 45 -13.14 -1.98 14.21
C GLY A 45 -13.88 -3.18 13.61
N GLY A 46 -14.38 -4.06 14.49
CA GLY A 46 -14.87 -5.39 14.10
C GLY A 46 -16.04 -5.42 13.13
N LEU A 47 -16.80 -4.33 12.99
CA LEU A 47 -17.94 -4.28 12.06
C LEU A 47 -17.50 -4.38 10.59
N VAL A 48 -16.23 -4.10 10.28
CA VAL A 48 -15.66 -4.28 8.93
C VAL A 48 -15.73 -5.74 8.44
N VAL A 49 -15.79 -6.72 9.35
CA VAL A 49 -15.91 -8.16 9.01
C VAL A 49 -17.19 -8.83 9.52
N THR A 50 -18.01 -8.13 10.31
CA THR A 50 -19.26 -8.67 10.87
C THR A 50 -20.51 -7.90 10.43
N ALA A 51 -20.37 -6.90 9.56
CA ALA A 51 -21.50 -6.17 9.01
C ALA A 51 -22.51 -7.12 8.32
N PRO A 52 -23.82 -6.91 8.53
CA PRO A 52 -24.85 -7.67 7.84
C PRO A 52 -24.85 -7.37 6.33
N SER A 53 -25.51 -8.21 5.54
CA SER A 53 -25.62 -8.00 4.10
C SER A 53 -26.52 -6.80 3.78
N GLU A 54 -26.38 -6.25 2.57
CA GLU A 54 -27.33 -5.24 2.09
C GLU A 54 -28.77 -5.79 2.09
N LYS A 55 -28.94 -7.07 1.75
CA LYS A 55 -30.25 -7.72 1.74
C LYS A 55 -30.92 -7.66 3.12
N ASP A 56 -30.16 -7.89 4.19
CA ASP A 56 -30.69 -7.79 5.56
C ASP A 56 -31.02 -6.33 5.93
N MET A 57 -30.22 -5.36 5.48
CA MET A 57 -30.49 -3.93 5.66
C MET A 57 -31.77 -3.48 4.97
N ARG A 58 -32.11 -4.06 3.81
CA ARG A 58 -33.35 -3.78 3.07
C ARG A 58 -34.55 -4.61 3.53
N ASP A 59 -34.34 -5.58 4.43
CA ASP A 59 -35.42 -6.42 4.92
C ASP A 59 -36.42 -5.60 5.77
N PRO A 60 -37.75 -5.70 5.52
CA PRO A 60 -38.76 -4.90 6.22
C PRO A 60 -38.80 -5.11 7.75
N LYS A 61 -38.35 -6.28 8.22
CA LYS A 61 -38.31 -6.66 9.63
C LYS A 61 -36.94 -6.36 10.23
N LEU A 62 -35.85 -6.82 9.62
CA LEU A 62 -34.49 -6.70 10.16
C LEU A 62 -33.91 -5.29 10.00
N GLY A 63 -34.17 -4.61 8.88
CA GLY A 63 -33.56 -3.32 8.56
C GLY A 63 -33.78 -2.27 9.65
N LYS A 64 -34.95 -2.25 10.28
CA LYS A 64 -35.27 -1.34 11.41
C LYS A 64 -34.40 -1.59 12.64
N TYR A 65 -34.05 -2.86 12.91
CA TYR A 65 -33.17 -3.21 14.02
C TYR A 65 -31.71 -2.95 13.68
N ILE A 66 -31.31 -3.23 12.44
CA ILE A 66 -29.94 -2.95 11.98
C ILE A 66 -29.67 -1.45 12.04
N ASP A 67 -30.58 -0.62 11.53
CA ASP A 67 -30.46 0.84 11.61
C ASP A 67 -30.40 1.32 13.06
N LYS A 68 -31.27 0.80 13.93
CA LYS A 68 -31.27 1.15 15.36
C LYS A 68 -29.97 0.80 16.09
N TYR A 69 -29.39 -0.37 15.84
CA TYR A 69 -28.26 -0.89 16.62
C TYR A 69 -26.89 -0.64 16.00
N LEU A 70 -26.82 -0.35 14.69
CA LEU A 70 -25.57 -0.04 14.01
C LEU A 70 -25.40 1.45 13.68
N CYS A 71 -26.33 2.30 14.12
CA CYS A 71 -26.19 3.75 14.02
C CYS A 71 -24.94 4.25 14.74
N GLY A 72 -24.35 5.31 14.18
CA GLY A 72 -23.17 5.95 14.73
C GLY A 72 -23.52 7.23 15.48
N VAL A 73 -22.64 8.24 15.34
CA VAL A 73 -22.91 9.59 15.83
C VAL A 73 -24.12 10.21 15.14
N SER A 74 -24.76 11.16 15.83
CA SER A 74 -25.88 11.92 15.26
C SER A 74 -25.49 12.62 13.96
N GLY A 75 -26.37 12.59 12.97
CA GLY A 75 -26.16 13.21 11.66
C GLY A 75 -25.50 12.32 10.60
N VAL A 76 -25.07 11.10 10.94
CA VAL A 76 -24.55 10.12 9.96
C VAL A 76 -25.52 8.96 9.83
N SER A 77 -25.91 8.62 8.60
CA SER A 77 -26.80 7.49 8.34
C SER A 77 -26.07 6.16 8.56
N THR A 78 -26.79 5.14 9.06
CA THR A 78 -26.24 3.78 9.20
C THR A 78 -25.79 3.22 7.85
N GLU A 79 -26.51 3.55 6.78
CA GLU A 79 -26.18 3.12 5.42
C GLU A 79 -24.82 3.66 4.96
N ASP A 80 -24.55 4.95 5.15
CA ASP A 80 -23.27 5.54 4.74
C ASP A 80 -22.11 4.99 5.56
N ARG A 81 -22.33 4.77 6.87
CA ARG A 81 -21.35 4.11 7.73
C ARG A 81 -21.02 2.70 7.21
N LEU A 82 -22.04 1.91 6.84
CA LEU A 82 -21.83 0.57 6.28
C LEU A 82 -21.15 0.62 4.90
N LYS A 83 -21.46 1.59 4.03
CA LYS A 83 -20.77 1.76 2.73
C LYS A 83 -19.27 1.99 2.90
N VAL A 84 -18.86 2.85 3.84
CA VAL A 84 -17.44 3.08 4.14
C VAL A 84 -16.78 1.81 4.68
N LEU A 85 -17.46 1.08 5.58
CA LEU A 85 -16.94 -0.20 6.08
C LEU A 85 -16.75 -1.22 4.95
N ARG A 86 -17.71 -1.33 4.01
CA ARG A 86 -17.58 -2.21 2.84
C ARG A 86 -16.45 -1.79 1.90
N LEU A 87 -16.19 -0.49 1.75
CA LEU A 87 -15.03 -0.02 1.00
C LEU A 87 -13.72 -0.46 1.66
N ILE A 88 -13.60 -0.30 2.98
CA ILE A 88 -12.42 -0.72 3.75
C ILE A 88 -12.24 -2.24 3.64
N GLU A 89 -13.29 -3.02 3.91
CA GLU A 89 -13.30 -4.47 3.74
C GLU A 89 -12.80 -4.88 2.34
N ASN A 90 -13.31 -4.24 1.29
CA ASN A 90 -12.94 -4.58 -0.08
C ASN A 90 -11.45 -4.32 -0.38
N LEU A 91 -10.89 -3.22 0.15
CA LEU A 91 -9.48 -2.87 -0.01
C LEU A 91 -8.54 -3.75 0.83
N CYS A 92 -9.01 -4.23 1.99
CA CYS A 92 -8.19 -4.98 2.93
C CYS A 92 -8.22 -6.50 2.68
N LEU A 93 -9.42 -7.02 2.37
CA LEU A 93 -9.73 -8.46 2.32
C LEU A 93 -10.46 -8.88 1.03
N GLY A 94 -11.19 -7.96 0.38
CA GLY A 94 -12.03 -8.26 -0.78
C GLY A 94 -11.30 -8.28 -2.13
N THR A 95 -12.04 -8.04 -3.21
CA THR A 95 -11.51 -8.15 -4.58
C THR A 95 -10.45 -7.08 -4.88
N ALA A 96 -10.60 -5.88 -4.32
CA ALA A 96 -9.61 -4.81 -4.49
C ALA A 96 -8.31 -5.09 -3.72
N ALA A 97 -8.35 -5.92 -2.67
CA ALA A 97 -7.17 -6.34 -1.91
C ALA A 97 -6.16 -7.12 -2.78
N VAL A 98 -6.64 -7.81 -3.83
CA VAL A 98 -5.77 -8.48 -4.82
C VAL A 98 -4.80 -7.49 -5.45
N GLY A 99 -5.30 -6.33 -5.89
CA GLY A 99 -4.48 -5.25 -6.42
C GLY A 99 -3.70 -4.55 -5.32
N TYR A 100 -4.39 -4.09 -4.28
CA TYR A 100 -3.78 -3.23 -3.28
C TYR A 100 -2.66 -3.93 -2.48
N ARG A 101 -2.76 -5.24 -2.23
CA ARG A 101 -1.76 -6.02 -1.46
C ARG A 101 -0.91 -6.94 -2.34
N THR A 102 -1.54 -7.85 -3.07
CA THR A 102 -0.81 -8.93 -3.76
C THR A 102 -0.12 -8.43 -5.03
N GLU A 103 -0.76 -7.57 -5.82
CA GLU A 103 -0.10 -6.88 -6.93
C GLU A 103 0.99 -5.94 -6.41
N SER A 104 0.72 -5.18 -5.35
CA SER A 104 1.77 -4.39 -4.65
C SER A 104 2.97 -5.23 -4.21
N MET A 105 2.80 -6.51 -3.89
CA MET A 105 3.88 -7.45 -3.57
C MET A 105 4.64 -7.95 -4.81
N HIS A 106 3.94 -8.28 -5.90
CA HIS A 106 4.51 -9.07 -7.00
C HIS A 106 4.59 -8.37 -8.36
N GLY A 107 3.84 -7.30 -8.57
CA GLY A 107 3.86 -6.48 -9.79
C GLY A 107 5.27 -5.94 -10.06
N ALA A 108 5.71 -5.99 -11.32
CA ALA A 108 7.09 -5.66 -11.72
C ALA A 108 8.19 -6.46 -10.99
N GLY A 109 7.86 -7.62 -10.42
CA GLY A 109 8.76 -8.55 -9.74
C GLY A 109 8.55 -8.61 -8.24
N SER A 110 8.69 -9.81 -7.66
CA SER A 110 8.67 -10.06 -6.21
C SER A 110 9.82 -9.33 -5.49
N PRO A 111 9.74 -9.08 -4.16
CA PRO A 111 10.68 -8.23 -3.42
C PRO A 111 12.18 -8.52 -3.62
N GLN A 112 12.51 -9.78 -3.90
CA GLN A 112 13.90 -10.17 -4.14
C GLN A 112 14.45 -9.58 -5.45
N ALA A 113 13.61 -9.38 -6.47
CA ALA A 113 14.00 -8.76 -7.73
C ALA A 113 14.50 -7.33 -7.51
N GLN A 114 13.79 -6.52 -6.72
CA GLN A 114 14.21 -5.15 -6.42
C GLN A 114 15.48 -5.14 -5.56
N ARG A 115 15.62 -6.06 -4.58
CA ARG A 115 16.85 -6.19 -3.79
C ARG A 115 18.07 -6.48 -4.64
N ILE A 116 17.96 -7.36 -5.63
CA ILE A 116 19.03 -7.65 -6.58
C ILE A 116 19.39 -6.38 -7.38
N MET A 117 18.39 -5.67 -7.91
CA MET A 117 18.64 -4.45 -8.70
C MET A 117 19.26 -3.32 -7.86
N ILE A 118 18.79 -3.12 -6.63
CA ILE A 118 19.38 -2.17 -5.68
C ILE A 118 20.83 -2.54 -5.38
N ALA A 119 21.14 -3.82 -5.16
CA ALA A 119 22.52 -4.26 -4.91
C ALA A 119 23.43 -3.97 -6.12
N ARG A 120 22.95 -4.21 -7.34
CA ARG A 120 23.69 -3.91 -8.58
C ARG A 120 23.92 -2.41 -8.81
N GLN A 121 22.96 -1.57 -8.41
CA GLN A 121 22.99 -0.11 -8.65
C GLN A 121 23.53 0.69 -7.45
N GLY A 122 23.66 0.09 -6.28
CA GLY A 122 23.98 0.77 -5.03
C GLY A 122 25.44 1.18 -4.84
N ASN A 123 26.32 0.87 -5.81
CA ASN A 123 27.74 1.23 -5.87
C ASN A 123 28.49 1.07 -4.53
N LEU A 124 28.53 -0.17 -4.03
CA LEU A 124 29.16 -0.51 -2.75
C LEU A 124 30.65 -0.15 -2.69
N GLU A 125 31.39 -0.31 -3.79
CA GLU A 125 32.82 0.00 -3.80
C GLU A 125 33.09 1.49 -3.63
N MET A 126 32.30 2.38 -4.24
CA MET A 126 32.38 3.81 -3.97
C MET A 126 32.11 4.11 -2.49
N LYS A 127 31.07 3.51 -1.90
CA LYS A 127 30.72 3.71 -0.48
C LYS A 127 31.82 3.20 0.45
N LYS A 128 32.47 2.07 0.13
CA LYS A 128 33.63 1.56 0.87
C LYS A 128 34.80 2.54 0.82
N LYS A 129 35.09 3.15 -0.33
CA LYS A 129 36.13 4.19 -0.45
C LYS A 129 35.82 5.39 0.43
N LEU A 130 34.56 5.86 0.45
CA LEU A 130 34.13 6.96 1.31
C LEU A 130 34.30 6.60 2.80
N ALA A 131 33.89 5.40 3.21
CA ALA A 131 34.04 4.94 4.58
C ALA A 131 35.51 4.86 5.01
N LYS A 132 36.39 4.29 4.16
CA LYS A 132 37.84 4.22 4.41
C LYS A 132 38.47 5.61 4.56
N ALA A 133 38.08 6.56 3.70
CA ALA A 133 38.57 7.94 3.76
C ALA A 133 38.20 8.63 5.08
N ILE A 134 36.96 8.46 5.56
CA ILE A 134 36.51 9.01 6.85
C ILE A 134 37.23 8.35 8.02
N ALA A 135 37.50 7.04 7.93
CA ALA A 135 38.15 6.26 8.98
C ALA A 135 39.69 6.33 8.95
N HIS A 136 40.29 7.09 8.03
CA HIS A 136 41.76 7.15 7.84
C HIS A 136 42.41 5.76 7.64
N ILE A 137 41.78 4.91 6.81
CA ILE A 137 42.31 3.58 6.46
C ILE A 137 42.99 3.68 5.08
N ASP A 138 44.32 3.62 5.06
CA ASP A 138 45.17 3.85 3.87
C ASP A 138 45.39 2.61 2.97
N GLN A 139 44.48 1.62 3.00
CA GLN A 139 44.49 0.44 2.13
C GLN A 139 43.16 0.26 1.41
#